data_AF-A0A920RXP1-F1
#
_entry.id   AF-A0A920RXP1-F1
#
_cell.length_a   1.000
_cell.length_b   1.000
_cell.length_c   1.000
_cell.angle_alpha   90.00
_cell.angle_beta   90.00
_cell.angle_gamma   90.00
#
_symmetry.space_group_name_H-M   'P 1'
#
loop_
_entity.id
_entity.type
_entity.pdbx_description
1 polymer ?
#
loop_
_entity_poly.entity_id
_entity_poly.type
_entity_poly.pdbx_seq_one_letter_code
_entity_poly.pdbx_strand_id
1 'polypeptide(L)' 'MKNIRKAYVDIGSGQIHYLYSKGQGIPLLLFHRTPASSVIYKRMMKKMVGSRPIYALEPQDLENHLTPKECLK' A
#
# COMPACT_ATOMS: atom_id res chain seq x y z
N MET A 1 -14.24 -2.21 12.56
CA MET A 1 -14.21 -1.15 11.53
C MET A 1 -12.85 -1.11 10.85
N LYS A 2 -12.87 -1.27 9.52
CA LYS A 2 -11.75 -1.55 8.61
C LYS A 2 -11.18 -0.24 8.03
N ASN A 3 -10.31 0.46 8.77
CA ASN A 3 -9.83 1.78 8.32
C ASN A 3 -8.57 1.75 7.45
N ILE A 4 -8.07 0.56 7.11
CA ILE A 4 -7.04 0.35 6.09
C ILE A 4 -7.66 -0.46 4.97
N ARG A 5 -7.57 0.04 3.75
CA ARG A 5 -8.16 -0.55 2.55
C ARG A 5 -7.08 -0.81 1.51
N LYS A 6 -7.30 -1.80 0.66
CA LYS A 6 -6.49 -2.05 -0.53
C LYS A 6 -7.10 -1.27 -1.70
N ALA A 7 -6.26 -0.74 -2.58
CA ALA A 7 -6.69 -0.12 -3.81
C ALA A 7 -5.58 -0.25 -4.87
N TYR A 8 -5.95 0.13 -6.10
CA TYR A 8 -5.12 0.05 -7.29
C TYR A 8 -5.20 1.40 -8.01
N VAL A 9 -4.10 1.80 -8.63
CA VAL A 9 -4.08 2.97 -9.51
C VAL A 9 -3.41 2.59 -10.81
N ASP A 10 -4.06 2.89 -11.93
CA ASP A 10 -3.52 2.70 -13.27
C ASP A 10 -2.39 3.71 -13.52
N ILE A 11 -1.29 3.23 -14.07
CA ILE A 11 -0.15 4.01 -14.56
C ILE A 11 0.17 3.56 -15.99
N GLY A 12 0.97 4.35 -16.72
CA GLY A 12 1.29 4.03 -18.13
C GLY A 12 1.91 2.64 -18.35
N SER A 13 2.53 2.05 -17.33
CA SER A 13 3.17 0.73 -17.38
C SER A 13 2.41 -0.38 -16.65
N GLY A 14 1.17 -0.15 -16.17
CA GLY A 14 0.39 -1.17 -15.46
C GLY A 14 -0.41 -0.61 -14.28
N GLN A 15 -0.51 -1.37 -13.19
CA GLN A 15 -1.23 -0.99 -11.97
C GLN A 15 -0.33 -1.03 -10.74
N ILE A 16 -0.30 0.06 -9.97
CA ILE A 16 0.34 0.07 -8.65
C ILE A 16 -0.68 -0.37 -7.60
N HIS A 17 -0.31 -1.34 -6.78
CA HIS A 17 -1.12 -1.78 -5.65
C HIS A 17 -0.74 -0.93 -4.42
N TYR A 18 -1.71 -0.60 -3.58
CA TYR A 18 -1.40 0.13 -2.35
C TYR A 18 -2.40 -0.13 -1.23
N LEU A 19 -1.92 0.03 0.01
CA LEU A 19 -2.77 0.17 1.19
C LEU A 19 -3.03 1.64 1.44
N TYR A 20 -4.25 1.99 1.83
CA TYR A 20 -4.57 3.36 2.22
C TYR A 20 -5.45 3.45 3.45
N SER A 21 -5.25 4.54 4.19
CA SER A 21 -6.14 4.99 5.26
C SER A 21 -6.51 6.45 5.03
N LYS A 22 -7.78 6.78 5.24
CA LYS A 22 -8.27 8.16 5.16
C LYS A 22 -7.83 8.96 6.39
N GLY A 23 -7.67 10.27 6.20
CA GLY A 23 -7.41 11.26 7.23
C GLY A 23 -7.45 12.66 6.62
N GLN A 24 -7.04 13.68 7.37
CA GLN A 24 -6.96 15.07 6.90
C GLN A 24 -5.52 15.59 6.99
N GLY A 25 -5.15 16.58 6.17
CA GLY A 25 -3.80 17.17 6.16
C GLY A 25 -2.83 16.50 5.18
N ILE A 26 -1.53 16.63 5.46
CA ILE A 26 -0.44 16.22 4.55
C ILE A 26 -0.37 14.69 4.44
N PRO A 27 -0.43 14.11 3.24
CA PRO A 27 -0.37 12.67 3.04
C PRO A 27 1.01 12.13 3.42
N LEU A 28 1.03 10.96 4.06
CA LEU A 28 2.25 10.18 4.29
C LEU A 28 2.33 9.05 3.25
N LEU A 29 3.37 9.11 2.41
CA LEU A 29 3.71 8.05 1.46
C LEU A 29 4.77 7.12 2.06
N LEU A 30 4.57 5.82 1.94
CA LEU A 30 5.47 4.80 2.48
C LEU A 30 5.95 3.88 1.37
N PHE A 31 7.27 3.71 1.31
CA PHE A 31 7.98 2.84 0.38
C PHE A 31 8.78 1.82 1.18
N HIS A 32 8.53 0.54 0.94
CA HIS A 32 9.35 -0.51 1.53
C HIS A 32 10.61 -0.76 0.69
N ARG A 33 11.60 -1.42 1.31
CA ARG A 33 12.77 -1.96 0.59
C ARG A 33 12.45 -3.35 0.06
N THR A 34 13.06 -3.75 -1.05
CA THR A 34 13.01 -5.13 -1.55
C THR A 34 14.09 -5.99 -0.87
N PRO A 35 13.80 -7.22 -0.42
CA PRO A 35 12.50 -7.90 -0.44
C PRO A 35 11.63 -7.53 0.77
N ALA A 36 10.44 -6.97 0.53
CA ALA A 36 9.37 -6.78 1.53
C ALA A 36 8.06 -6.46 0.79
N SER A 37 6.97 -6.23 1.54
CA SER A 37 5.70 -5.73 1.00
C SER A 37 5.11 -4.62 1.85
N SER A 38 4.14 -3.88 1.29
CA SER A 38 3.39 -2.81 1.99
C SER A 38 2.72 -3.27 3.29
N VAL A 39 2.53 -4.58 3.48
CA VAL A 39 1.92 -5.18 4.69
C VAL A 39 2.70 -4.85 5.97
N ILE A 40 4.02 -4.64 5.88
CA ILE A 40 4.86 -4.31 7.04
C ILE A 40 4.38 -3.04 7.77
N TYR A 41 3.73 -2.13 7.05
CA TYR A 41 3.24 -0.87 7.62
C TYR A 41 1.89 -0.99 8.32
N LYS A 42 1.15 -2.09 8.20
CA LYS A 42 -0.22 -2.20 8.74
C LYS A 42 -0.30 -1.89 10.23
N ARG A 43 0.67 -2.34 11.04
CA ARG A 43 0.67 -2.07 12.49
C ARG A 43 0.82 -0.58 12.79
N MET A 44 1.70 0.11 12.07
CA MET A 44 1.88 1.56 12.19
C MET A 44 0.65 2.31 11.67
N MET A 45 0.16 1.96 10.48
CA MET A 45 -1.04 2.55 9.90
C MET A 45 -2.23 2.46 10.85
N LYS A 46 -2.45 1.31 11.51
CA LYS A 46 -3.53 1.14 12.51
C LYS A 46 -3.46 2.16 13.64
N LYS A 47 -2.24 2.51 14.10
CA LYS A 47 -2.04 3.50 15.17
C LYS A 47 -2.24 4.94 14.70
N MET A 48 -2.12 5.19 13.40
CA MET A 48 -2.18 6.53 12.81
C MET A 48 -3.48 6.80 12.04
N VAL A 49 -4.42 5.85 12.01
CA VAL A 49 -5.72 6.00 11.35
C VAL A 49 -6.39 7.31 11.75
N GLY A 50 -6.86 8.07 10.76
CA GLY A 50 -7.56 9.33 10.98
C GLY A 50 -6.65 10.54 11.23
N SER A 51 -5.39 10.34 11.65
CA SER A 51 -4.46 11.46 11.92
C SER A 51 -4.01 12.19 10.65
N ARG A 52 -3.84 11.45 9.56
CA ARG A 52 -3.50 11.96 8.22
C ARG A 52 -3.83 10.92 7.15
N PRO A 53 -3.96 11.30 5.87
CA PRO A 53 -3.98 10.32 4.78
C PRO A 53 -2.67 9.54 4.78
N ILE A 54 -2.74 8.21 4.65
CA ILE A 54 -1.55 7.35 4.56
C ILE A 54 -1.71 6.42 3.37
N TYR A 55 -0.66 6.31 2.56
CA TYR A 55 -0.59 5.41 1.41
C TYR A 55 0.71 4.61 1.51
N ALA A 56 0.61 3.29 1.59
CA ALA A 56 1.75 2.38 1.50
C ALA A 56 1.73 1.71 0.14
N LEU A 57 2.70 2.07 -0.70
CA LEU A 57 2.80 1.61 -2.07
C LEU A 57 3.47 0.22 -2.08
N GLU A 58 2.98 -0.62 -2.98
CA GLU A 58 3.63 -1.83 -3.43
C GLU A 58 4.23 -1.49 -4.81
N PRO A 59 5.55 -1.22 -4.90
CA PRO A 59 6.19 -1.15 -6.20
C PRO A 59 5.93 -2.47 -6.92
N GLN A 60 5.56 -2.41 -8.19
CA GLN A 60 5.49 -3.64 -8.99
C GLN A 60 6.88 -4.29 -8.95
N ASP A 61 6.94 -5.54 -8.48
CA ASP A 61 8.12 -6.36 -8.67
C ASP A 61 8.27 -6.57 -10.18
N LEU A 62 9.24 -5.88 -10.79
CA LEU A 62 9.55 -5.95 -12.22
C LEU A 62 9.85 -7.40 -12.68
N GLU A 63 10.16 -8.28 -11.72
CA GLU A 63 10.57 -9.66 -11.96
C GLU A 63 9.40 -10.65 -12.02
N ASN A 64 8.19 -10.24 -11.64
CA ASN A 64 7.09 -11.17 -11.44
C ASN A 64 5.77 -10.62 -12.01
N HIS A 65 5.40 -11.12 -13.19
CA HIS A 65 4.04 -11.15 -13.72
C HIS A 65 3.09 -11.99 -12.84
N LEU A 66 3.22 -11.93 -11.52
CA LEU A 66 2.40 -12.72 -10.60
C LEU A 66 1.06 -12.02 -10.44
N THR A 67 0.05 -12.68 -11.00
CA THR A 67 -1.35 -12.30 -10.90
C THR A 67 -1.80 -12.20 -9.43
N PRO A 68 -2.93 -11.52 -9.12
CA PRO A 68 -3.33 -11.11 -7.76
C PRO A 68 -3.44 -12.19 -6.66
N LYS A 69 -3.23 -13.47 -6.96
CA LYS A 69 -3.37 -14.58 -6.02
C LYS A 69 -2.08 -14.96 -5.28
N GLU A 70 -0.91 -14.48 -5.72
CA GLU A 70 0.37 -14.99 -5.21
C GLU A 70 1.00 -14.09 -4.13
N CYS A 71 0.70 -12.79 -4.09
CA CYS A 71 1.17 -11.87 -3.02
C CYS A 71 0.45 -12.04 -1.66
N LEU A 72 -0.40 -13.06 -1.46
CA LEU A 72 -1.19 -13.26 -0.24
C LEU A 72 -0.92 -14.58 0.50
N LYS A 73 0.19 -15.25 0.22
CA LYS A 73 0.70 -16.32 1.08
C LYS A 73 1.70 -15.76 2.10
#